data_AF-M3XGV6-F1
#
_entry.id   AF-M3XGV6-F1
#
_cell.length_a   1.000
_cell.length_b   1.000
_cell.length_c   1.000
_cell.angle_alpha   90.00
_cell.angle_beta   90.00
_cell.angle_gamma   90.00
#
_symmetry.space_group_name_H-M   'P 1'
#
loop_
_entity.id
_entity.type
_entity.pdbx_description
1 polymer ?
#
loop_
_entity_poly.entity_id
_entity_poly.type
_entity_poly.pdbx_seq_one_letter_code
_entity_poly.pdbx_strand_id
1 'polypeptide(L)'
;MLFAIYLLPLGDIARRYGVDFHCYADDIQLYLAFPANNTGAVAMLEQCLSAIWAWLAGSWLKLNQSKSEVLLVGRGSMYENFTDSFSPPMINGESLKSVKVTKSLGVFLDSSLTLERQISSVVSAGFFHLRNIKRLRPFLPHDSLATLMHAFVSSRIDYCNALYTGLPLKLIHRLQLIQNSAARVVKNVSRFDHITPVLLELHWLPVQRRITFKVLVLVFKALNGLGPDYLRNLLIPYVPARPLRSLHGLLLRVPRMRTKVGERSFSFYAATSWNALPIDIRTSPSLSTFKSSLKTFLFNAAFNLS
;
A
#
# COMPACT_ATOMS: atom_id res chain seq x y z
N MET A 1 17.26 13.02 -11.36
CA MET A 1 16.41 12.88 -12.57
C MET A 1 17.18 12.24 -13.72
N LEU A 2 18.39 12.68 -14.04
CA LEU A 2 19.22 12.10 -15.12
C LEU A 2 19.41 10.58 -15.00
N PHE A 3 19.68 10.06 -13.80
CA PHE A 3 19.81 8.61 -13.59
C PHE A 3 18.53 7.82 -13.93
N ALA A 4 17.35 8.36 -13.62
CA ALA A 4 16.10 7.70 -13.98
C ALA A 4 15.86 7.69 -15.50
N ILE A 5 16.25 8.77 -16.19
CA ILE A 5 16.22 8.84 -17.67
C ILE A 5 17.20 7.82 -18.26
N TYR A 6 18.38 7.69 -17.66
CA TYR A 6 19.40 6.73 -18.06
C TYR A 6 18.89 5.28 -18.01
N LEU A 7 18.07 4.94 -17.01
CA LEU A 7 17.50 3.61 -16.85
C LEU A 7 16.26 3.32 -17.71
N LEU A 8 15.72 4.30 -18.46
CA LEU A 8 14.50 4.12 -19.27
C LEU A 8 14.54 2.88 -20.20
N PRO A 9 15.65 2.57 -20.89
CA PRO A 9 15.70 1.41 -21.79
C PRO A 9 15.42 0.07 -21.10
N LEU A 10 15.65 -0.04 -19.77
CA LEU A 10 15.34 -1.26 -19.02
C LEU A 10 13.85 -1.61 -19.07
N GLY A 11 12.98 -0.60 -19.02
CA GLY A 11 11.54 -0.81 -19.14
C GLY A 11 11.16 -1.39 -20.51
N ASP A 12 11.81 -0.92 -21.57
CA ASP A 12 11.57 -1.43 -22.93
C ASP A 12 12.12 -2.84 -23.12
N ILE A 13 13.27 -3.15 -22.52
CA ILE A 13 13.82 -4.51 -22.50
C ILE A 13 12.83 -5.45 -21.79
N ALA A 14 12.38 -5.12 -20.59
CA ALA A 14 11.46 -5.96 -19.82
C ALA A 14 10.15 -6.23 -20.58
N ARG A 15 9.56 -5.20 -21.21
CA ARG A 15 8.32 -5.33 -21.99
C ARG A 15 8.44 -6.26 -23.19
N ARG A 16 9.62 -6.39 -23.83
CA ARG A 16 9.85 -7.34 -24.93
C ARG A 16 9.63 -8.79 -24.51
N TYR A 17 9.83 -9.09 -23.23
CA TYR A 17 9.62 -10.41 -22.64
C TYR A 17 8.29 -10.52 -21.91
N GLY A 18 7.39 -9.53 -22.02
CA GLY A 18 6.12 -9.52 -21.29
C GLY A 18 6.28 -9.39 -19.77
N VAL A 19 7.42 -8.86 -19.29
CA VAL A 19 7.71 -8.64 -17.87
C VAL A 19 7.39 -7.19 -17.52
N ASP A 20 6.58 -6.99 -16.50
CA ASP A 20 6.29 -5.65 -15.97
C ASP A 20 7.49 -5.11 -15.20
N PHE A 21 7.68 -3.79 -15.26
CA PHE A 21 8.86 -3.12 -14.73
C PHE A 21 8.49 -1.93 -13.85
N HIS A 22 9.16 -1.80 -12.72
CA HIS A 22 9.14 -0.61 -11.89
C HIS A 22 10.55 -0.26 -11.42
N CYS A 23 10.84 1.04 -11.31
CA CYS A 23 12.13 1.52 -10.87
C CYS A 23 11.97 2.72 -9.94
N TYR A 24 12.74 2.72 -8.86
CA TYR A 24 12.86 3.85 -7.95
C TYR A 24 14.32 4.04 -7.57
N ALA A 25 14.94 5.12 -8.05
CA ALA A 25 16.38 5.31 -7.97
C ALA A 25 17.12 4.08 -8.54
N ASP A 26 17.94 3.39 -7.74
CA ASP A 26 18.67 2.17 -8.10
C ASP A 26 17.87 0.88 -7.86
N ASP A 27 16.77 0.94 -7.12
CA ASP A 27 15.90 -0.23 -6.89
C ASP A 27 15.08 -0.53 -8.15
N ILE A 28 15.36 -1.68 -8.78
CA ILE A 28 14.63 -2.21 -9.93
C ILE A 28 13.75 -3.38 -9.48
N GLN A 29 12.50 -3.39 -9.95
CA GLN A 29 11.54 -4.45 -9.67
C GLN A 29 10.95 -4.97 -10.98
N LEU A 30 10.97 -6.29 -11.12
CA LEU A 30 10.38 -7.01 -12.24
C LEU A 30 9.20 -7.83 -11.73
N TYR A 31 8.09 -7.81 -12.47
CA TYR A 31 6.92 -8.62 -12.13
C TYR A 31 6.51 -9.46 -13.32
N LEU A 32 6.22 -10.72 -13.04
CA LEU A 32 5.68 -11.66 -14.02
C LEU A 32 4.53 -12.40 -13.36
N ALA A 33 3.32 -12.16 -13.87
CA ALA A 33 2.12 -12.90 -13.47
C ALA A 33 1.85 -13.99 -14.50
N PHE A 34 1.68 -15.23 -14.05
CA PHE A 34 1.47 -16.38 -14.91
C PHE A 34 0.56 -17.42 -14.23
N PRO A 35 -0.19 -18.23 -14.99
CA PRO A 35 -0.93 -19.36 -14.44
C PRO A 35 0.05 -20.45 -14.01
N ALA A 36 -0.24 -21.20 -12.93
CA ALA A 36 0.74 -22.13 -12.36
C ALA A 36 1.11 -23.33 -13.24
N ASN A 37 0.33 -23.60 -14.29
CA ASN A 37 0.67 -24.61 -15.30
C ASN A 37 1.65 -24.09 -16.38
N ASN A 38 2.03 -22.81 -16.33
CA ASN A 38 3.00 -22.23 -17.26
C ASN A 38 4.42 -22.61 -16.84
N THR A 39 4.96 -23.64 -17.49
CA THR A 39 6.33 -24.12 -17.30
C THR A 39 7.39 -23.21 -17.92
N GLY A 40 7.02 -22.32 -18.85
CA GLY A 40 7.94 -21.41 -19.54
C GLY A 40 8.19 -20.08 -18.82
N ALA A 41 7.45 -19.77 -17.76
CA ALA A 41 7.52 -18.46 -17.09
C ALA A 41 8.90 -18.17 -16.49
N VAL A 42 9.53 -19.17 -15.86
CA VAL A 42 10.88 -19.01 -15.28
C VAL A 42 11.92 -18.78 -16.38
N ALA A 43 11.89 -19.58 -17.45
CA ALA A 43 12.79 -19.43 -18.58
C ALA A 43 12.64 -18.06 -19.27
N MET A 44 11.41 -17.56 -19.42
CA MET A 44 11.14 -16.22 -19.94
C MET A 44 11.73 -15.12 -19.05
N LEU A 45 11.61 -15.28 -17.72
CA LEU A 45 12.21 -14.36 -16.76
C LEU A 45 13.75 -14.40 -16.83
N GLU A 46 14.36 -15.58 -16.96
CA GLU A 46 15.82 -15.73 -17.11
C GLU A 46 16.35 -15.08 -18.38
N GLN A 47 15.64 -15.21 -19.51
CA GLN A 47 15.97 -14.51 -20.75
C GLN A 47 15.89 -12.99 -20.57
N CYS A 48 14.85 -12.50 -19.91
CA CYS A 48 14.70 -11.07 -19.58
C CYS A 48 15.84 -10.58 -18.68
N LEU A 49 16.16 -11.30 -17.61
CA LEU A 49 17.26 -10.99 -16.69
C LEU A 49 18.61 -10.97 -17.40
N SER A 50 18.84 -11.89 -18.35
CA SER A 50 20.06 -11.95 -19.15
C SER A 50 20.20 -10.73 -20.07
N ALA A 51 19.11 -10.30 -20.70
CA ALA A 51 19.09 -9.10 -21.53
C ALA A 51 19.32 -7.82 -20.72
N ILE A 52 18.70 -7.73 -19.53
CA ILE A 52 18.92 -6.63 -18.58
C ILE A 52 20.38 -6.59 -18.12
N TRP A 53 20.95 -7.74 -17.76
CA TRP A 53 22.35 -7.85 -17.35
C TRP A 53 23.31 -7.36 -18.45
N ALA A 54 23.13 -7.84 -19.68
CA ALA A 54 23.95 -7.44 -20.82
C ALA A 54 23.85 -5.93 -21.09
N TRP A 55 22.65 -5.36 -21.01
CA TRP A 55 22.45 -3.92 -21.16
C TRP A 55 23.12 -3.13 -20.04
N LEU A 56 22.98 -3.56 -18.78
CA LEU A 56 23.63 -2.89 -17.64
C LEU A 56 25.15 -2.88 -17.81
N ALA A 57 25.75 -4.03 -18.16
CA ALA A 57 27.18 -4.15 -18.40
C ALA A 57 27.65 -3.24 -19.56
N GLY A 58 26.92 -3.24 -20.68
CA GLY A 58 27.21 -2.34 -21.81
C GLY A 58 26.98 -0.86 -21.50
N SER A 59 26.17 -0.57 -20.48
CA SER A 59 25.85 0.78 -19.99
C SER A 59 26.67 1.14 -18.75
N TRP A 60 27.80 0.48 -18.49
CA TRP A 60 28.71 0.79 -17.37
C TRP A 60 28.06 0.74 -15.99
N LEU A 61 27.00 -0.06 -15.84
CA LEU A 61 26.31 -0.33 -14.58
C LEU A 61 26.58 -1.75 -14.11
N LYS A 62 26.82 -1.88 -12.80
CA LYS A 62 27.02 -3.18 -12.16
C LYS A 62 25.78 -3.57 -11.37
N LEU A 63 25.14 -4.67 -11.75
CA LEU A 63 24.06 -5.25 -10.95
C LEU A 63 24.62 -5.82 -9.65
N ASN A 64 23.98 -5.49 -8.53
CA ASN A 64 24.30 -6.10 -7.24
C ASN A 64 23.52 -7.41 -7.06
N GLN A 65 24.09 -8.51 -7.55
CA GLN A 65 23.47 -9.83 -7.52
C GLN A 65 23.22 -10.32 -6.09
N SER A 66 24.08 -10.02 -5.13
CA SER A 66 23.90 -10.44 -3.73
C SER A 66 22.74 -9.74 -3.02
N LYS A 67 22.30 -8.57 -3.53
CA LYS A 67 21.09 -7.87 -3.09
C LYS A 67 19.85 -8.20 -3.91
N SER A 68 20.00 -8.92 -5.02
CA SER A 68 18.89 -9.25 -5.91
C SER A 68 18.17 -10.49 -5.38
N GLU A 69 16.87 -10.35 -5.10
CA GLU A 69 16.05 -11.39 -4.48
C GLU A 69 14.85 -11.73 -5.37
N VAL A 70 14.39 -12.98 -5.28
CA VAL A 70 13.17 -13.45 -5.95
C VAL A 70 12.12 -13.79 -4.90
N LEU A 71 10.95 -13.17 -5.02
CA LEU A 71 9.79 -13.46 -4.20
C LEU A 71 8.70 -14.09 -5.08
N LEU A 72 8.48 -15.39 -4.91
CA LEU A 72 7.33 -16.05 -5.50
C LEU A 72 6.09 -15.76 -4.64
N VAL A 73 5.03 -15.23 -5.27
CA VAL A 73 3.77 -14.86 -4.61
C VAL A 73 2.65 -15.77 -5.09
N GLY A 74 1.96 -16.41 -4.15
CA GLY A 74 0.86 -17.32 -4.47
C GLY A 74 0.18 -17.86 -3.22
N ARG A 75 -0.91 -18.61 -3.40
CA ARG A 75 -1.63 -19.29 -2.30
C ARG A 75 -2.25 -20.61 -2.78
N GLY A 76 -2.53 -21.48 -1.81
CA GLY A 76 -3.21 -22.76 -2.01
C GLY A 76 -2.30 -23.86 -2.52
N SER A 77 -2.86 -25.06 -2.68
CA SER A 77 -2.13 -26.27 -3.10
C SER A 77 -1.34 -26.08 -4.39
N MET A 78 -1.86 -25.29 -5.33
CA MET A 78 -1.19 -24.98 -6.59
C MET A 78 0.14 -24.20 -6.39
N TYR A 79 0.20 -23.30 -5.41
CA TYR A 79 1.45 -22.61 -5.06
C TYR A 79 2.42 -23.54 -4.34
N GLU A 80 1.92 -24.41 -3.46
CA GLU A 80 2.75 -25.39 -2.74
C GLU A 80 3.40 -26.36 -3.73
N ASN A 81 2.61 -26.98 -4.62
CA ASN A 81 3.10 -27.88 -5.66
C ASN A 81 4.12 -27.21 -6.61
N PHE A 82 3.88 -25.94 -6.96
CA PHE A 82 4.83 -25.20 -7.81
C PHE A 82 6.12 -24.89 -7.04
N THR A 83 6.03 -24.57 -5.75
CA THR A 83 7.21 -24.27 -4.92
C THR A 83 8.14 -25.49 -4.82
N ASP A 84 7.59 -26.71 -4.77
CA ASP A 84 8.38 -27.94 -4.68
C ASP A 84 9.20 -28.21 -5.95
N SER A 85 8.75 -27.70 -7.10
CA SER A 85 9.41 -27.84 -8.40
C SER A 85 10.08 -26.55 -8.89
N PHE A 86 10.03 -25.47 -8.10
CA PHE A 86 10.53 -24.15 -8.49
C PHE A 86 12.05 -24.07 -8.32
N SER A 87 12.77 -24.01 -9.44
CA SER A 87 14.17 -23.57 -9.45
C SER A 87 14.22 -22.04 -9.46
N PRO A 88 14.97 -21.39 -8.55
CA PRO A 88 15.18 -19.95 -8.62
C PRO A 88 15.81 -19.56 -9.97
N PRO A 89 15.36 -18.45 -10.60
CA PRO A 89 15.91 -18.03 -11.87
C PRO A 89 17.38 -17.69 -11.75
N MET A 90 18.15 -18.05 -12.77
CA MET A 90 19.58 -17.78 -12.86
C MET A 90 19.85 -16.44 -13.54
N ILE A 91 20.89 -15.75 -13.09
CA ILE A 91 21.45 -14.59 -13.77
C ILE A 91 22.97 -14.73 -13.79
N ASN A 92 23.55 -14.64 -14.99
CA ASN A 92 25.00 -14.78 -15.21
C ASN A 92 25.60 -16.07 -14.58
N GLY A 93 24.87 -17.18 -14.65
CA GLY A 93 25.34 -18.49 -14.15
C GLY A 93 25.16 -18.74 -12.65
N GLU A 94 24.64 -17.79 -11.87
CA GLU A 94 24.31 -18.02 -10.45
C GLU A 94 22.81 -17.86 -10.20
N SER A 95 22.24 -18.71 -9.35
CA SER A 95 20.83 -18.65 -8.96
C SER A 95 20.56 -17.43 -8.07
N LEU A 96 19.48 -16.70 -8.36
CA LEU A 96 19.01 -15.65 -7.47
C LEU A 96 18.49 -16.22 -6.14
N LYS A 97 18.66 -15.44 -5.07
CA LYS A 97 18.20 -15.83 -3.74
C LYS A 97 16.67 -15.79 -3.68
N SER A 98 16.05 -16.97 -3.55
CA SER A 98 14.62 -17.08 -3.27
C SER A 98 14.33 -16.73 -1.81
N VAL A 99 13.37 -15.83 -1.58
CA VAL A 99 12.98 -15.37 -0.24
C VAL A 99 11.47 -15.50 -0.04
N LYS A 100 11.04 -15.74 1.20
CA LYS A 100 9.62 -15.72 1.58
C LYS A 100 9.12 -14.33 1.96
N VAL A 101 10.04 -13.41 2.26
CA VAL A 101 9.75 -12.01 2.58
C VAL A 101 10.87 -11.13 2.06
N THR A 102 10.53 -10.07 1.33
CA THR A 102 11.47 -9.02 0.91
C THR A 102 10.98 -7.64 1.36
N LYS A 103 11.87 -6.65 1.36
CA LYS A 103 11.54 -5.26 1.70
C LYS A 103 11.58 -4.39 0.44
N SER A 104 10.43 -3.90 0.01
CA SER A 104 10.30 -3.01 -1.14
C SER A 104 9.92 -1.61 -0.66
N LEU A 105 10.74 -0.60 -0.98
CA LEU A 105 10.49 0.81 -0.65
C LEU A 105 10.05 1.05 0.80
N GLY A 106 10.66 0.34 1.75
CA GLY A 106 10.33 0.46 3.17
C GLY A 106 9.23 -0.48 3.69
N VAL A 107 8.57 -1.25 2.82
CA VAL A 107 7.45 -2.15 3.16
C VAL A 107 7.88 -3.61 3.03
N PHE A 108 7.63 -4.42 4.06
CA PHE A 108 7.81 -5.87 3.98
C PHE A 108 6.67 -6.55 3.22
N LEU A 109 7.01 -7.29 2.17
CA LEU A 109 6.09 -8.09 1.36
C LEU A 109 6.41 -9.57 1.57
N ASP A 110 5.46 -10.33 2.11
CA ASP A 110 5.56 -11.78 2.22
C ASP A 110 4.93 -12.48 1.01
N SER A 111 5.39 -13.70 0.72
CA SER A 111 4.90 -14.55 -0.39
C SER A 111 3.38 -14.78 -0.36
N SER A 112 2.77 -14.69 0.81
CA SER A 112 1.33 -14.81 1.01
C SER A 112 0.60 -13.47 1.10
N LEU A 113 1.26 -12.33 0.85
CA LEU A 113 0.71 -10.95 0.94
C LEU A 113 -0.15 -10.69 2.19
N THR A 114 0.23 -11.29 3.32
CA THR A 114 -0.46 -11.12 4.61
C THR A 114 -0.11 -9.78 5.28
N LEU A 115 1.06 -9.23 4.97
CA LEU A 115 1.64 -8.02 5.55
C LEU A 115 1.84 -8.12 7.07
N GLU A 116 1.82 -9.31 7.66
CA GLU A 116 1.93 -9.47 9.11
C GLU A 116 3.30 -9.02 9.65
N ARG A 117 4.38 -9.34 8.92
CA ARG A 117 5.73 -8.85 9.25
C ARG A 117 5.81 -7.33 9.15
N GLN A 118 5.16 -6.74 8.15
CA GLN A 118 5.10 -5.28 7.99
C GLN A 118 4.37 -4.63 9.17
N ILE A 119 3.16 -5.09 9.49
CA ILE A 119 2.39 -4.58 10.63
C ILE A 119 3.19 -4.73 11.92
N SER A 120 3.84 -5.87 12.13
CA SER A 120 4.67 -6.11 13.32
C SER A 120 5.85 -5.15 13.40
N SER A 121 6.53 -4.87 12.29
CA SER A 121 7.63 -3.91 12.23
C SER A 121 7.17 -2.48 12.55
N VAL A 122 6.07 -2.02 11.93
CA VAL A 122 5.47 -0.71 12.22
C VAL A 122 5.04 -0.63 13.68
N VAL A 123 4.47 -1.70 14.21
CA VAL A 123 3.98 -1.76 15.59
C VAL A 123 5.13 -1.62 16.59
N SER A 124 6.17 -2.43 16.41
CA SER A 124 7.37 -2.41 17.27
C SER A 124 8.07 -1.06 17.22
N ALA A 125 8.25 -0.48 16.04
CA ALA A 125 8.84 0.85 15.88
C ALA A 125 7.97 1.94 16.53
N GLY A 126 6.65 1.88 16.34
CA GLY A 126 5.70 2.82 16.95
C GLY A 126 5.78 2.81 18.48
N PHE A 127 5.77 1.64 19.11
CA PHE A 127 5.92 1.53 20.56
C PHE A 127 7.32 1.91 21.06
N PHE A 128 8.37 1.69 20.28
CA PHE A 128 9.71 2.18 20.61
C PHE A 128 9.71 3.72 20.71
N HIS A 129 9.24 4.42 19.68
CA HIS A 129 9.19 5.89 19.71
C HIS A 129 8.23 6.42 20.78
N LEU A 130 7.05 5.80 20.93
CA LEU A 130 6.09 6.19 21.96
C LEU A 130 6.69 6.14 23.36
N ARG A 131 7.43 5.07 23.70
CA ARG A 131 8.10 4.95 25.00
C ARG A 131 9.13 6.05 25.23
N ASN A 132 9.92 6.40 24.20
CA ASN A 132 10.91 7.46 24.30
C ASN A 132 10.25 8.83 24.48
N ILE A 133 9.22 9.15 23.68
CA ILE A 133 8.49 10.41 23.79
C ILE A 133 7.76 10.53 25.13
N LYS A 134 7.17 9.43 25.63
CA LYS A 134 6.50 9.41 26.95
C LYS A 134 7.43 9.83 28.09
N ARG A 135 8.73 9.47 28.01
CA ARG A 135 9.73 9.90 29.02
C ARG A 135 10.01 11.41 28.96
N LEU A 136 9.93 12.01 27.78
CA LEU A 136 10.15 13.45 27.58
C LEU A 136 8.91 14.28 27.95
N ARG A 137 7.74 13.66 28.07
CA ARG A 137 6.46 14.33 28.33
C ARG A 137 6.50 15.39 29.45
N PRO A 138 7.12 15.14 30.64
CA PRO A 138 7.12 16.14 31.71
C PRO A 138 7.81 17.46 31.34
N PHE A 139 8.63 17.46 30.29
CA PHE A 139 9.44 18.59 29.86
C PHE A 139 8.94 19.24 28.57
N LEU A 140 7.84 18.75 28.00
CA LEU A 140 7.34 19.20 26.70
C LEU A 140 5.99 19.89 26.81
N PRO A 141 5.81 21.04 26.15
CA PRO A 141 4.48 21.61 25.92
C PRO A 141 3.56 20.61 25.21
N HIS A 142 2.26 20.71 25.46
CA HIS A 142 1.25 19.79 24.90
C HIS A 142 1.31 19.74 23.37
N ASP A 143 1.46 20.89 22.69
CA ASP A 143 1.48 20.95 21.23
C ASP A 143 2.74 20.33 20.63
N SER A 144 3.89 20.52 21.30
CA SER A 144 5.15 19.86 20.94
C SER A 144 5.04 18.35 21.10
N LEU A 145 4.40 17.88 22.18
CA LEU A 145 4.14 16.46 22.41
C LEU A 145 3.25 15.85 21.32
N ALA A 146 2.15 16.53 20.96
CA ALA A 146 1.28 16.11 19.87
C ALA A 146 2.03 16.06 18.53
N THR A 147 2.86 17.07 18.26
CA THR A 147 3.72 17.13 17.06
C THR A 147 4.69 15.95 17.00
N LEU A 148 5.37 15.62 18.10
CA LEU A 148 6.26 14.45 18.15
C LEU A 148 5.49 13.15 17.95
N MET A 149 4.29 13.01 18.54
CA MET A 149 3.45 11.83 18.32
C MET A 149 3.02 11.70 16.87
N HIS A 150 2.70 12.80 16.20
CA HIS A 150 2.41 12.78 14.77
C HIS A 150 3.63 12.42 13.93
N ALA A 151 4.77 13.07 14.18
CA ALA A 151 6.00 12.91 13.42
C ALA A 151 6.61 11.51 13.56
N PHE A 152 6.54 10.89 14.75
CA PHE A 152 7.19 9.60 14.99
C PHE A 152 6.25 8.40 15.04
N VAL A 153 4.98 8.56 15.45
CA VAL A 153 4.05 7.45 15.57
C VAL A 153 3.03 7.46 14.44
N SER A 154 2.32 8.57 14.25
CA SER A 154 1.24 8.65 13.24
C SER A 154 1.77 8.50 11.81
N SER A 155 2.91 9.13 11.51
CA SER A 155 3.59 9.04 10.20
C SER A 155 3.93 7.61 9.81
N ARG A 156 4.37 6.78 10.77
CA ARG A 156 4.69 5.35 10.55
C ARG A 156 3.43 4.52 10.30
N ILE A 157 2.34 4.83 11.00
CA ILE A 157 1.04 4.21 10.75
C ILE A 157 0.52 4.59 9.35
N ASP A 158 0.79 5.81 8.88
CA ASP A 158 0.31 6.31 7.59
C ASP A 158 1.17 5.96 6.38
N TYR A 159 2.44 5.65 6.60
CA TYR A 159 3.36 5.28 5.53
C TYR A 159 2.86 4.02 4.82
N CYS A 160 2.58 4.16 3.52
CA CYS A 160 2.03 3.11 2.65
C CYS A 160 0.75 2.43 3.19
N ASN A 161 -0.03 3.11 4.04
CA ASN A 161 -1.18 2.50 4.70
C ASN A 161 -2.33 2.10 3.76
N ALA A 162 -2.34 2.60 2.52
CA ALA A 162 -3.24 2.13 1.46
C ALA A 162 -3.04 0.64 1.12
N LEU A 163 -1.88 0.04 1.43
CA LEU A 163 -1.65 -1.40 1.24
C LEU A 163 -2.36 -2.25 2.29
N TYR A 164 -2.81 -1.65 3.40
CA TYR A 164 -3.46 -2.34 4.50
C TYR A 164 -4.96 -2.57 4.26
N THR A 165 -5.45 -2.28 3.04
CA THR A 165 -6.85 -2.48 2.66
C THR A 165 -7.28 -3.94 2.79
N GLY A 166 -8.45 -4.12 3.42
CA GLY A 166 -9.07 -5.42 3.66
C GLY A 166 -8.19 -6.44 4.41
N LEU A 167 -7.16 -5.97 5.14
CA LEU A 167 -6.45 -6.83 6.08
C LEU A 167 -7.39 -7.29 7.20
N PRO A 168 -7.14 -8.47 7.81
CA PRO A 168 -7.88 -8.93 8.98
C PRO A 168 -7.92 -7.87 10.09
N LEU A 169 -9.09 -7.68 10.69
CA LEU A 169 -9.29 -6.69 11.76
C LEU A 169 -8.32 -6.88 12.93
N LYS A 170 -7.92 -8.12 13.23
CA LYS A 170 -6.89 -8.42 14.24
C LYS A 170 -5.56 -7.71 13.97
N LEU A 171 -5.15 -7.56 12.70
CA LEU A 171 -3.90 -6.88 12.33
C LEU A 171 -4.08 -5.36 12.41
N ILE A 172 -5.20 -4.84 11.90
CA ILE A 172 -5.52 -3.40 11.99
C ILE A 172 -5.64 -2.95 13.45
N HIS A 173 -6.21 -3.80 14.31
CA HIS A 173 -6.34 -3.54 15.74
C HIS A 173 -4.97 -3.33 16.41
N ARG A 174 -3.91 -4.05 15.98
CA ARG A 174 -2.55 -3.83 16.52
C ARG A 174 -2.05 -2.41 16.24
N LEU A 175 -2.33 -1.86 15.06
CA LEU A 175 -2.03 -0.46 14.75
C LEU A 175 -2.90 0.50 15.57
N GLN A 176 -4.19 0.16 15.74
CA GLN A 176 -5.12 0.95 16.56
C GLN A 176 -4.65 1.05 18.02
N LEU A 177 -4.11 -0.02 18.60
CA LEU A 177 -3.57 -0.01 19.95
C LEU A 177 -2.43 1.00 20.13
N ILE A 178 -1.60 1.20 19.11
CA ILE A 178 -0.53 2.19 19.15
C ILE A 178 -1.10 3.60 19.05
N GLN A 179 -2.03 3.83 18.12
CA GLN A 179 -2.70 5.13 18.02
C GLN A 179 -3.38 5.48 19.35
N ASN A 180 -4.10 4.53 19.94
CA ASN A 180 -4.77 4.68 21.22
C ASN A 180 -3.76 5.00 22.34
N SER A 181 -2.65 4.29 22.38
CA SER A 181 -1.59 4.55 23.35
C SER A 181 -0.97 5.93 23.16
N ALA A 182 -0.77 6.37 21.92
CA ALA A 182 -0.24 7.70 21.60
C ALA A 182 -1.22 8.79 22.05
N ALA A 183 -2.50 8.64 21.73
CA ALA A 183 -3.57 9.56 22.16
C ALA A 183 -3.60 9.69 23.68
N ARG A 184 -3.46 8.57 24.40
CA ARG A 184 -3.43 8.58 25.86
C ARG A 184 -2.23 9.32 26.43
N VAL A 185 -1.05 9.18 25.80
CA VAL A 185 0.14 9.92 26.24
C VAL A 185 -0.02 11.41 26.01
N VAL A 186 -0.60 11.83 24.87
CA VAL A 186 -0.88 13.24 24.55
C VAL A 186 -1.83 13.85 25.59
N LYS A 187 -2.94 13.17 25.87
CA LYS A 187 -4.00 13.66 26.77
C LYS A 187 -3.81 13.32 28.25
N ASN A 188 -2.71 12.65 28.61
CA ASN A 188 -2.43 12.21 29.97
C ASN A 188 -3.59 11.45 30.65
N VAL A 189 -4.21 10.53 29.91
CA VAL A 189 -5.31 9.69 30.43
C VAL A 189 -4.80 8.29 30.78
N SER A 190 -5.50 7.65 31.71
CA SER A 190 -5.17 6.31 32.19
C SER A 190 -5.30 5.27 31.07
N ARG A 191 -4.56 4.16 31.21
CA ARG A 191 -4.67 3.01 30.29
C ARG A 191 -6.04 2.33 30.36
N PHE A 192 -6.76 2.50 31.48
CA PHE A 192 -8.07 1.91 31.72
C PHE A 192 -9.22 2.81 31.23
N ASP A 193 -8.94 4.09 30.98
CA ASP A 193 -9.95 5.01 30.48
C ASP A 193 -10.39 4.62 29.07
N HIS A 194 -11.68 4.82 28.81
CA HIS A 194 -12.26 4.60 27.51
C HIS A 194 -11.61 5.55 26.49
N ILE A 195 -11.20 5.00 25.33
CA ILE A 195 -10.37 5.75 24.39
C ILE A 195 -11.17 6.68 23.46
N THR A 196 -12.45 6.36 23.23
CA THR A 196 -13.27 7.09 22.25
C THR A 196 -13.38 8.60 22.53
N PRO A 197 -13.62 9.07 23.78
CA PRO A 197 -13.64 10.51 24.08
C PRO A 197 -12.32 11.20 23.76
N VAL A 198 -11.19 10.52 23.98
CA VAL A 198 -9.85 11.04 23.72
C VAL A 198 -9.60 11.22 22.23
N LEU A 199 -10.02 10.24 21.41
CA LEU A 199 -9.91 10.34 19.95
C LEU A 199 -10.85 11.40 19.38
N LEU A 200 -12.03 11.57 19.98
CA LEU A 200 -12.98 12.63 19.64
C LEU A 200 -12.37 14.01 19.89
N GLU A 201 -11.85 14.24 21.10
CA GLU A 201 -11.24 15.51 21.50
C GLU A 201 -10.01 15.85 20.65
N LEU A 202 -9.15 14.87 20.37
CA LEU A 202 -7.99 15.05 19.50
C LEU A 202 -8.35 15.17 18.02
N HIS A 203 -9.60 14.88 17.65
CA HIS A 203 -10.07 14.80 16.27
C HIS A 203 -9.23 13.80 15.43
N TRP A 204 -8.88 12.66 16.04
CA TRP A 204 -8.07 11.61 15.44
C TRP A 204 -8.96 10.50 14.86
N LEU A 205 -8.89 10.31 13.54
CA LEU A 205 -9.56 9.20 12.85
C LEU A 205 -9.01 7.84 13.31
N PRO A 206 -9.86 6.83 13.60
CA PRO A 206 -9.39 5.46 13.79
C PRO A 206 -8.60 4.93 12.59
N VAL A 207 -7.61 4.06 12.81
CA VAL A 207 -6.68 3.56 11.79
C VAL A 207 -7.39 3.02 10.56
N GLN A 208 -8.48 2.26 10.74
CA GLN A 208 -9.25 1.73 9.62
C GLN A 208 -9.78 2.84 8.70
N ARG A 209 -10.29 3.94 9.29
CA ARG A 209 -10.77 5.11 8.54
C ARG A 209 -9.62 5.87 7.89
N ARG A 210 -8.43 5.91 8.51
CA ARG A 210 -7.22 6.51 7.91
C ARG A 210 -6.76 5.75 6.65
N ILE A 211 -6.90 4.43 6.63
CA ILE A 211 -6.64 3.60 5.44
C ILE A 211 -7.64 3.96 4.33
N THR A 212 -8.94 3.96 4.65
CA THR A 212 -9.99 4.36 3.70
C THR A 212 -9.76 5.77 3.16
N PHE A 213 -9.40 6.71 4.03
CA PHE A 213 -9.04 8.08 3.67
C PHE A 213 -7.91 8.12 2.63
N LYS A 214 -6.83 7.36 2.86
CA LYS A 214 -5.69 7.32 1.93
C LYS A 214 -6.10 6.79 0.56
N VAL A 215 -6.84 5.68 0.52
CA VAL A 215 -7.33 5.08 -0.73
C VAL A 215 -8.19 6.08 -1.48
N LEU A 216 -9.17 6.71 -0.83
CA LEU A 216 -10.08 7.65 -1.48
C LEU A 216 -9.36 8.91 -2.00
N VAL A 217 -8.32 9.36 -1.30
CA VAL A 217 -7.43 10.41 -1.81
C VAL A 217 -6.68 9.97 -3.07
N LEU A 218 -6.22 8.71 -3.14
CA LEU A 218 -5.61 8.18 -4.36
C LEU A 218 -6.63 8.09 -5.51
N VAL A 219 -7.86 7.68 -5.23
CA VAL A 219 -8.96 7.65 -6.21
C VAL A 219 -9.24 9.04 -6.76
N PHE A 220 -9.45 10.04 -5.88
CA PHE A 220 -9.69 11.41 -6.30
C PHE A 220 -8.55 11.93 -7.19
N LYS A 221 -7.29 11.70 -6.78
CA LYS A 221 -6.14 12.09 -7.58
C LYS A 221 -6.13 11.43 -8.95
N ALA A 222 -6.35 10.11 -9.01
CA ALA A 222 -6.34 9.36 -10.26
C ALA A 222 -7.46 9.81 -11.22
N LEU A 223 -8.66 10.08 -10.71
CA LEU A 223 -9.79 10.54 -11.52
C LEU A 223 -9.61 11.98 -12.03
N ASN A 224 -8.86 12.82 -11.31
CA ASN A 224 -8.62 14.22 -11.66
C ASN A 224 -7.24 14.47 -12.31
N GLY A 225 -6.57 13.42 -12.81
CA GLY A 225 -5.27 13.57 -13.50
C GLY A 225 -4.09 13.99 -12.61
N LEU A 226 -4.24 13.93 -11.28
CA LEU A 226 -3.20 14.22 -10.28
C LEU A 226 -2.47 12.95 -9.81
N GLY A 227 -2.87 11.78 -10.32
CA GLY A 227 -2.32 10.48 -10.00
C GLY A 227 -1.78 9.80 -11.26
N PRO A 228 -0.98 8.74 -11.12
CA PRO A 228 -0.41 8.03 -12.25
C PRO A 228 -1.49 7.28 -13.05
N ASP A 229 -1.30 7.20 -14.36
CA ASP A 229 -2.28 6.62 -15.29
C ASP A 229 -2.61 5.15 -14.96
N TYR A 230 -1.63 4.37 -14.48
CA TYR A 230 -1.88 2.98 -14.11
C TYR A 230 -2.93 2.84 -12.99
N LEU A 231 -3.03 3.79 -12.06
CA LEU A 231 -4.09 3.77 -11.04
C LEU A 231 -5.44 4.21 -11.62
N ARG A 232 -5.44 5.20 -12.51
CA ARG A 232 -6.65 5.65 -13.21
C ARG A 232 -7.25 4.52 -14.04
N ASN A 233 -6.43 3.76 -14.75
CA ASN A 233 -6.84 2.65 -15.60
C ASN A 233 -7.50 1.49 -14.81
N LEU A 234 -7.22 1.39 -13.50
CA LEU A 234 -7.88 0.43 -12.61
C LEU A 234 -9.28 0.89 -12.14
N LEU A 235 -9.66 2.14 -12.37
CA LEU A 235 -10.90 2.76 -11.93
C LEU A 235 -11.82 2.94 -13.14
N ILE A 236 -12.74 1.99 -13.34
CA ILE A 236 -13.64 1.99 -14.49
C ILE A 236 -14.89 2.82 -14.13
N PRO A 237 -15.22 3.89 -14.88
CA PRO A 237 -16.47 4.63 -14.69
C PRO A 237 -17.69 3.72 -14.85
N TYR A 238 -18.70 3.92 -14.00
CA TYR A 238 -19.97 3.22 -14.13
C TYR A 238 -20.81 3.86 -15.23
N VAL A 239 -21.18 3.07 -16.24
CA VAL A 239 -22.10 3.49 -17.31
C VAL A 239 -23.36 2.62 -17.21
N PRO A 240 -24.53 3.18 -16.88
CA PRO A 240 -25.77 2.41 -16.84
C PRO A 240 -26.28 2.10 -18.25
N ALA A 241 -26.95 0.97 -18.42
CA ALA A 241 -27.52 0.55 -19.71
C ALA A 241 -28.70 1.42 -20.19
N ARG A 242 -29.27 2.23 -19.28
CA ARG A 242 -30.34 3.19 -19.55
C ARG A 242 -30.03 4.47 -18.76
N PRO A 243 -30.48 5.66 -19.19
CA PRO A 243 -30.31 6.89 -18.42
C PRO A 243 -31.05 6.77 -17.08
N LEU A 244 -30.29 6.66 -15.98
CA LEU A 244 -30.77 6.59 -14.61
C LEU A 244 -30.27 7.80 -13.83
N ARG A 245 -30.89 8.11 -12.67
CA ARG A 245 -30.39 9.15 -11.76
C ARG A 245 -28.92 8.93 -11.35
N SER A 246 -28.43 7.69 -11.35
CA SER A 246 -27.04 7.32 -11.06
C SER A 246 -26.03 7.77 -12.13
N LEU A 247 -26.49 8.23 -13.31
CA LEU A 247 -25.65 8.67 -14.42
C LEU A 247 -24.85 9.94 -14.08
N HIS A 248 -25.40 10.83 -13.25
CA HIS A 248 -24.72 12.05 -12.76
C HIS A 248 -23.90 11.81 -11.49
N GLY A 249 -23.84 10.55 -11.02
CA GLY A 249 -23.32 10.23 -9.71
C GLY A 249 -21.81 10.10 -9.61
N LEU A 250 -21.03 10.19 -10.69
CA LEU A 250 -19.58 9.90 -10.68
C LEU A 250 -19.23 8.56 -10.00
N LEU A 251 -20.04 7.53 -10.27
CA LEU A 251 -19.87 6.18 -9.71
C LEU A 251 -18.80 5.39 -10.46
N LEU A 252 -18.18 4.44 -9.78
CA LEU A 252 -17.24 3.49 -10.34
C LEU A 252 -17.87 2.09 -10.45
N ARG A 253 -17.52 1.34 -11.49
CA ARG A 253 -17.88 -0.06 -11.60
C ARG A 253 -17.10 -0.88 -10.57
N VAL A 254 -17.82 -1.56 -9.69
CA VAL A 254 -17.20 -2.50 -8.74
C VAL A 254 -16.92 -3.83 -9.45
N PRO A 255 -15.66 -4.27 -9.57
CA PRO A 255 -15.33 -5.55 -10.18
C PRO A 255 -15.85 -6.72 -9.33
N ARG A 256 -16.18 -7.85 -9.97
CA ARG A 256 -16.58 -9.07 -9.25
C ARG A 256 -15.33 -9.82 -8.78
N MET A 257 -15.23 -10.09 -7.49
CA MET A 257 -14.12 -10.84 -6.90
C MET A 257 -14.58 -12.21 -6.43
N ARG A 258 -13.81 -13.26 -6.74
CA ARG A 258 -14.09 -14.64 -6.32
C ARG A 258 -13.56 -14.96 -4.92
N THR A 259 -12.62 -14.17 -4.41
CA THR A 259 -11.93 -14.42 -3.14
C THR A 259 -11.92 -13.16 -2.27
N LYS A 260 -11.88 -13.36 -0.95
CA LYS A 260 -11.71 -12.27 0.03
C LYS A 260 -10.39 -11.51 -0.13
N VAL A 261 -9.39 -12.17 -0.69
CA VAL A 261 -8.12 -11.51 -1.04
C VAL A 261 -8.31 -10.59 -2.24
N GLY A 262 -9.06 -11.03 -3.26
CA GLY A 262 -9.39 -10.19 -4.40
C GLY A 262 -10.11 -8.91 -3.99
N GLU A 263 -10.96 -8.97 -2.96
CA GLU A 263 -11.62 -7.79 -2.37
C GLU A 263 -10.61 -6.79 -1.75
N ARG A 264 -9.37 -7.20 -1.46
CA ARG A 264 -8.31 -6.29 -0.97
C ARG A 264 -7.67 -5.46 -2.08
N SER A 265 -7.85 -5.87 -3.34
CA SER A 265 -7.28 -5.16 -4.49
C SER A 265 -7.73 -3.71 -4.53
N PHE A 266 -6.87 -2.85 -5.09
CA PHE A 266 -7.18 -1.43 -5.21
C PHE A 266 -8.50 -1.22 -5.96
N SER A 267 -8.70 -1.84 -7.12
CA SER A 267 -9.90 -1.64 -7.95
C SER A 267 -11.20 -1.98 -7.21
N PHE A 268 -11.25 -3.07 -6.45
CA PHE A 268 -12.44 -3.45 -5.68
C PHE A 268 -12.68 -2.50 -4.50
N TYR A 269 -11.68 -2.34 -3.63
CA TYR A 269 -11.83 -1.59 -2.39
C TYR A 269 -12.04 -0.10 -2.66
N ALA A 270 -11.33 0.45 -3.66
CA ALA A 270 -11.48 1.82 -4.11
C ALA A 270 -12.88 2.09 -4.66
N ALA A 271 -13.37 1.30 -5.61
CA ALA A 271 -14.69 1.51 -6.21
C ALA A 271 -15.80 1.38 -5.16
N THR A 272 -15.72 0.37 -4.28
CA THR A 272 -16.70 0.16 -3.21
C THR A 272 -16.71 1.34 -2.23
N SER A 273 -15.54 1.78 -1.78
CA SER A 273 -15.44 2.90 -0.83
C SER A 273 -15.84 4.23 -1.46
N TRP A 274 -15.50 4.45 -2.74
CA TRP A 274 -15.83 5.66 -3.47
C TRP A 274 -17.34 5.79 -3.67
N ASN A 275 -18.01 4.70 -4.05
CA ASN A 275 -19.45 4.69 -4.26
C ASN A 275 -20.25 4.87 -2.97
N ALA A 276 -19.66 4.61 -1.82
CA ALA A 276 -20.27 4.88 -0.51
C ALA A 276 -20.22 6.37 -0.11
N LEU A 277 -19.50 7.21 -0.87
CA LEU A 277 -19.43 8.64 -0.58
C LEU A 277 -20.68 9.39 -1.07
N PRO A 278 -21.12 10.39 -0.30
CA PRO A 278 -22.06 11.40 -0.79
C PRO A 278 -21.59 12.08 -2.08
N ILE A 279 -22.54 12.54 -2.89
CA ILE A 279 -22.24 13.13 -4.21
C ILE A 279 -21.49 14.46 -4.11
N ASP A 280 -21.80 15.27 -3.11
CA ASP A 280 -21.14 16.53 -2.76
C ASP A 280 -19.65 16.33 -2.46
N ILE A 281 -19.27 15.25 -1.76
CA ILE A 281 -17.87 14.94 -1.53
C ILE A 281 -17.20 14.51 -2.85
N ARG A 282 -17.85 13.66 -3.65
CA ARG A 282 -17.28 13.18 -4.92
C ARG A 282 -17.10 14.28 -5.97
N THR A 283 -17.97 15.28 -5.95
CA THR A 283 -17.93 16.45 -6.84
C THR A 283 -17.09 17.60 -6.30
N SER A 284 -16.31 17.37 -5.23
CA SER A 284 -15.42 18.39 -4.65
C SER A 284 -14.52 19.03 -5.73
N PRO A 285 -14.42 20.37 -5.77
CA PRO A 285 -13.74 21.08 -6.85
C PRO A 285 -12.21 20.99 -6.78
N SER A 286 -11.66 20.60 -5.64
CA SER A 286 -10.21 20.54 -5.42
C SER A 286 -9.82 19.42 -4.46
N LEU A 287 -8.55 19.03 -4.51
CA LEU A 287 -8.00 18.02 -3.60
C LEU A 287 -8.04 18.46 -2.12
N SER A 288 -7.87 19.75 -1.84
CA SER A 288 -7.92 20.26 -0.46
C SER A 288 -9.34 20.21 0.09
N THR A 289 -10.34 20.67 -0.67
CA THR A 289 -11.76 20.58 -0.31
C THR A 289 -12.16 19.12 -0.13
N PHE A 290 -11.80 18.25 -1.07
CA PHE A 290 -12.07 16.82 -0.98
C PHE A 290 -11.52 16.20 0.30
N LYS A 291 -10.24 16.45 0.63
CA LYS A 291 -9.60 15.92 1.85
C LYS A 291 -10.31 16.41 3.12
N SER A 292 -10.71 17.68 3.17
CA SER A 292 -11.39 18.24 4.33
C SER A 292 -12.77 17.58 4.52
N SER A 293 -13.63 17.61 3.49
CA SER A 293 -14.97 17.02 3.55
C SER A 293 -14.92 15.52 3.80
N LEU A 294 -13.98 14.80 3.17
CA LEU A 294 -13.78 13.38 3.39
C LEU A 294 -13.36 13.07 4.82
N LYS A 295 -12.47 13.86 5.42
CA LYS A 295 -12.07 13.67 6.82
C LYS A 295 -13.27 13.80 7.73
N THR A 296 -14.08 14.86 7.56
CA THR A 296 -15.29 15.11 8.34
C THR A 296 -16.28 13.95 8.20
N PHE A 297 -16.57 13.53 6.97
CA PHE A 297 -17.47 12.41 6.70
C PHE A 297 -17.02 11.12 7.39
N LEU A 298 -15.75 10.75 7.24
CA LEU A 298 -15.20 9.54 7.87
C LEU A 298 -15.14 9.64 9.40
N PHE A 299 -14.96 10.86 9.94
CA PHE A 299 -14.95 11.11 11.37
C PHE A 299 -16.34 10.94 11.96
N ASN A 300 -17.36 11.56 11.36
CA ASN A 300 -18.76 11.42 11.76
C ASN A 300 -19.21 9.96 11.71
N ALA A 301 -18.88 9.25 10.62
CA ALA A 301 -19.17 7.82 10.46
C ALA A 301 -18.33 6.89 11.37
N ALA A 302 -17.28 7.39 12.03
CA ALA A 302 -16.50 6.60 12.98
C ALA A 302 -17.06 6.71 14.41
N PHE A 303 -17.64 7.85 14.74
CA PHE A 303 -18.10 8.16 16.09
C PHE A 303 -19.62 8.33 16.20
N ASN A 304 -20.36 8.04 15.12
CA ASN A 304 -21.81 8.18 15.03
C ASN A 304 -22.29 9.60 15.42
N LEU A 305 -21.52 10.61 14.99
CA LEU A 305 -21.91 12.01 15.15
C LEU A 305 -22.83 12.33 13.97
N SER A 306 -24.10 12.59 14.28
CA SER A 306 -25.12 13.03 13.33
C SER A 306 -24.80 14.41 12.78
#